data_AF-A0A2Z5PGD0-F1
#
_entry.id   AF-A0A2Z5PGD0-F1
#
_cell.length_a   1.000
_cell.length_b   1.000
_cell.length_c   1.000
_cell.angle_alpha   90.00
_cell.angle_beta   90.00
_cell.angle_gamma   90.00
#
_symmetry.space_group_name_H-M   'P 1'
#
loop_
_entity.id
_entity.type
_entity.pdbx_description
1 polymer ?
#
loop_
_entity_poly.entity_id
_entity_poly.type
_entity_poly.pdbx_seq_one_letter_code
_entity_poly.pdbx_strand_id
1 'polypeptide(L)'
;MKEKKFELKSKLKKTTFFNIVKYGFFLVAIPSVFLVIFRCPYTVPFLVCDLCPVLDCPSKSYRRMIFGALLGYVAITRVDFCGKVCPLGTLNDLFYKVKMKISKKPLKLSLEMKVIFDLLKWTVFLFVIVALINGNPRFYIPIHAGGLLDSIQLSLMAGGKAYYARLMLILGAISLGIIIPRFWCRYVCPYGTTIQLTKKGIKKVKAHTCTNCGKHDSN
;
A
#
# COMPACT_ATOMS: atom_id res chain seq x y z
N MET A 1 5.68 -39.61 -10.53
CA MET A 1 6.61 -38.55 -11.04
C MET A 1 5.95 -37.53 -11.98
N LYS A 2 5.00 -37.95 -12.87
CA LYS A 2 4.23 -37.04 -13.75
C LYS A 2 3.31 -36.05 -12.99
N GLU A 3 2.62 -36.47 -11.93
CA GLU A 3 1.74 -35.58 -11.15
C GLU A 3 2.49 -34.42 -10.46
N LYS A 4 3.62 -34.70 -9.80
CA LYS A 4 4.48 -33.63 -9.23
C LYS A 4 4.95 -32.64 -10.30
N LYS A 5 5.23 -33.10 -11.53
CA LYS A 5 5.65 -32.24 -12.64
C LYS A 5 4.49 -31.36 -13.16
N PHE A 6 3.27 -31.88 -13.17
CA PHE A 6 2.06 -31.13 -13.54
C PHE A 6 1.68 -30.09 -12.48
N GLU A 7 1.71 -30.45 -11.20
CA GLU A 7 1.48 -29.52 -10.09
C GLU A 7 2.52 -28.39 -10.07
N LEU A 8 3.80 -28.72 -10.31
CA LEU A 8 4.88 -27.74 -10.36
C LEU A 8 4.69 -26.78 -11.54
N LYS A 9 4.32 -27.29 -12.73
CA LYS A 9 4.07 -26.48 -13.93
C LYS A 9 2.84 -25.58 -13.75
N SER A 10 1.79 -26.06 -13.08
CA SER A 10 0.61 -25.29 -12.69
C SER A 10 0.94 -24.16 -11.70
N LYS A 11 1.69 -24.47 -10.63
CA LYS A 11 2.16 -23.48 -9.65
C LYS A 11 3.08 -22.42 -10.28
N LEU A 12 3.96 -22.82 -11.21
CA LEU A 12 4.83 -21.90 -11.94
C LEU A 12 4.00 -20.95 -12.81
N LYS A 13 3.08 -21.48 -13.63
CA LYS A 13 2.23 -20.70 -14.55
C LYS A 13 1.36 -19.70 -13.79
N LYS A 14 0.80 -20.11 -12.65
CA LYS A 14 0.02 -19.24 -11.75
C LYS A 14 0.89 -18.11 -11.17
N THR A 15 2.11 -18.41 -10.74
CA THR A 15 3.05 -17.42 -10.19
C THR A 15 3.51 -16.41 -11.24
N THR A 16 3.83 -16.86 -12.45
CA THR A 16 4.22 -16.00 -13.57
C THR A 16 3.09 -15.04 -13.96
N PHE A 17 1.85 -15.53 -14.05
CA PHE A 17 0.69 -14.68 -14.34
C PHE A 17 0.53 -13.55 -13.31
N PHE A 18 0.59 -13.88 -12.00
CA PHE A 18 0.50 -12.86 -10.95
C PHE A 18 1.64 -11.83 -11.02
N ASN A 19 2.84 -12.23 -11.40
CA ASN A 19 3.96 -11.31 -11.57
C ASN A 19 3.77 -10.38 -12.78
N ILE A 20 3.30 -10.91 -13.92
CA ILE A 20 3.03 -10.10 -15.12
C ILE A 20 1.97 -9.04 -14.81
N VAL A 21 0.85 -9.43 -14.19
CA VAL A 21 -0.21 -8.49 -13.81
C VAL A 21 0.31 -7.44 -12.83
N LYS A 22 1.10 -7.85 -11.83
CA LYS A 22 1.70 -6.96 -10.83
C LYS A 22 2.60 -5.90 -11.47
N TYR A 23 3.52 -6.31 -12.35
CA TYR A 23 4.48 -5.40 -12.98
C TYR A 23 3.83 -4.55 -14.08
N GLY A 24 2.87 -5.12 -14.83
CA GLY A 24 2.10 -4.38 -15.82
C GLY A 24 1.27 -3.27 -15.18
N PHE A 25 0.54 -3.58 -14.10
CA PHE A 25 -0.21 -2.57 -13.36
C PHE A 25 0.70 -1.52 -12.71
N PHE A 26 1.87 -1.93 -12.20
CA PHE A 26 2.86 -1.00 -11.66
C PHE A 26 3.33 0.01 -12.70
N LEU A 27 3.70 -0.42 -13.91
CA LEU A 27 4.15 0.48 -14.99
C LEU A 27 3.10 1.53 -15.36
N VAL A 28 1.84 1.11 -15.53
CA VAL A 28 0.73 2.02 -15.83
C VAL A 28 0.46 3.00 -14.68
N ALA A 29 0.67 2.56 -13.44
CA ALA A 29 0.43 3.36 -12.25
C ALA A 29 1.56 4.36 -11.90
N ILE A 30 2.74 4.29 -12.53
CA ILE A 30 3.89 5.16 -12.21
C ILE A 30 3.54 6.66 -12.23
N PRO A 31 2.93 7.21 -13.31
CA PRO A 31 2.63 8.64 -13.36
C PRO A 31 1.64 9.06 -12.26
N SER A 32 0.67 8.19 -11.96
CA SER A 32 -0.31 8.39 -10.90
C SER A 32 0.36 8.35 -9.52
N VAL A 33 1.26 7.41 -9.27
CA VAL A 33 2.01 7.33 -8.00
C VAL A 33 2.85 8.58 -7.79
N PHE A 34 3.56 9.03 -8.83
CA PHE A 34 4.39 10.24 -8.74
C PHE A 34 3.54 11.49 -8.47
N LEU A 35 2.50 11.72 -9.27
CA LEU A 35 1.53 12.79 -9.07
C LEU A 35 0.95 12.78 -7.65
N VAL A 36 0.56 11.61 -7.19
CA VAL A 36 -0.07 11.47 -5.90
C VAL A 36 0.92 11.72 -4.77
N ILE A 37 2.19 11.33 -4.87
CA ILE A 37 3.21 11.63 -3.85
C ILE A 37 3.39 13.15 -3.70
N PHE A 38 3.54 13.88 -4.80
CA PHE A 38 3.92 15.29 -4.80
C PHE A 38 2.76 16.31 -4.80
N ARG A 39 1.56 15.94 -5.25
CA ARG A 39 0.44 16.90 -5.48
C ARG A 39 -0.80 16.63 -4.61
N CYS A 40 -0.93 15.47 -3.98
CA CYS A 40 -2.19 15.10 -3.32
C CYS A 40 -2.41 15.86 -1.99
N PRO A 41 -3.56 16.51 -1.75
CA PRO A 41 -3.81 17.32 -0.55
C PRO A 41 -4.12 16.53 0.73
N TYR A 42 -4.15 15.19 0.65
CA TYR A 42 -4.62 14.31 1.73
C TYR A 42 -3.45 13.67 2.49
N THR A 43 -3.51 13.51 3.81
CA THR A 43 -2.40 12.87 4.58
C THR A 43 -2.04 11.48 4.06
N VAL A 44 -3.05 10.68 3.70
CA VAL A 44 -2.85 9.39 3.07
C VAL A 44 -3.25 9.47 1.59
N PRO A 45 -2.29 9.32 0.67
CA PRO A 45 -2.60 9.26 -0.75
C PRO A 45 -3.50 8.07 -1.11
N PHE A 46 -4.31 8.23 -2.16
CA PHE A 46 -5.26 7.22 -2.68
C PHE A 46 -6.46 6.87 -1.81
N LEU A 47 -6.61 7.45 -0.61
CA LEU A 47 -7.72 7.11 0.30
C LEU A 47 -9.05 7.75 -0.12
N VAL A 48 -9.04 9.03 -0.50
CA VAL A 48 -10.27 9.82 -0.71
C VAL A 48 -10.26 10.60 -2.02
N CYS A 49 -9.83 9.96 -3.12
CA CYS A 49 -9.77 10.64 -4.42
C CYS A 49 -11.15 11.09 -4.95
N ASP A 50 -12.25 10.49 -4.48
CA ASP A 50 -13.61 10.86 -4.91
C ASP A 50 -14.04 12.23 -4.37
N LEU A 51 -13.57 12.59 -3.17
CA LEU A 51 -13.81 13.91 -2.57
C LEU A 51 -12.74 14.93 -2.97
N CYS A 52 -11.81 14.54 -3.85
CA CYS A 52 -10.71 15.40 -4.27
C CYS A 52 -11.21 16.50 -5.22
N PRO A 53 -10.89 17.77 -4.96
CA PRO A 53 -11.26 18.88 -5.84
C PRO A 53 -10.37 18.92 -7.09
N VAL A 54 -9.25 18.17 -7.11
CA VAL A 54 -8.34 18.10 -8.24
C VAL A 54 -8.98 17.32 -9.39
N LEU A 55 -9.42 18.05 -10.42
CA LEU A 55 -10.08 17.50 -11.62
C LEU A 55 -9.08 16.83 -12.57
N ASP A 56 -7.87 17.38 -12.69
CA ASP A 56 -6.84 16.90 -13.65
C ASP A 56 -6.11 15.63 -13.19
N CYS A 57 -6.49 15.08 -12.03
CA CYS A 57 -5.83 13.89 -11.52
C CYS A 57 -6.47 12.64 -12.17
N PRO A 58 -5.73 11.87 -13.01
CA PRO A 58 -6.27 10.67 -13.64
C PRO A 58 -6.73 9.64 -12.58
N SER A 59 -6.11 9.65 -11.40
CA SER A 59 -6.53 8.80 -10.28
C SER A 59 -7.95 9.11 -9.77
N LYS A 60 -8.55 10.25 -10.07
CA LYS A 60 -9.95 10.54 -9.68
C LYS A 60 -10.93 9.68 -10.50
N SER A 61 -10.75 9.62 -11.82
CA SER A 61 -11.64 8.90 -12.73
C SER A 61 -11.40 7.38 -12.71
N TYR A 62 -10.14 6.96 -12.85
CA TYR A 62 -9.83 5.53 -13.01
C TYR A 62 -9.91 4.73 -11.70
N ARG A 63 -9.78 5.37 -10.52
CA ARG A 63 -9.63 4.64 -9.25
C ARG A 63 -10.86 3.80 -8.90
N ARG A 64 -12.09 4.32 -8.99
CA ARG A 64 -13.28 3.55 -8.56
C ARG A 64 -13.42 2.24 -9.34
N MET A 65 -13.30 2.33 -10.66
CA MET A 65 -13.43 1.18 -11.56
C MET A 65 -12.28 0.18 -11.36
N ILE A 66 -11.03 0.66 -11.32
CA ILE A 66 -9.85 -0.18 -11.14
C ILE A 66 -9.85 -0.82 -9.74
N PHE A 67 -10.08 -0.04 -8.68
CA PHE A 67 -10.02 -0.53 -7.31
C PHE A 67 -11.17 -1.50 -7.01
N GLY A 68 -12.38 -1.25 -7.53
CA GLY A 68 -13.51 -2.17 -7.43
C GLY A 68 -13.24 -3.52 -8.11
N ALA A 69 -12.79 -3.50 -9.37
CA ALA A 69 -12.45 -4.71 -10.12
C ALA A 69 -11.30 -5.50 -9.44
N LEU A 70 -10.28 -4.80 -8.96
CA LEU A 70 -9.13 -5.42 -8.29
C LEU A 70 -9.49 -5.97 -6.90
N LEU A 71 -10.34 -5.28 -6.13
CA LEU A 71 -10.85 -5.81 -4.86
C LEU A 71 -11.71 -7.04 -5.08
N GLY A 72 -12.57 -7.05 -6.10
CA GLY A 72 -13.35 -8.23 -6.49
C GLY A 72 -12.43 -9.40 -6.88
N TYR A 73 -11.43 -9.15 -7.72
CA TYR A 73 -10.43 -10.15 -8.09
C TYR A 73 -9.66 -10.70 -6.87
N VAL A 74 -9.29 -9.81 -5.94
CA VAL A 74 -8.59 -10.19 -4.70
C VAL A 74 -9.50 -10.99 -3.77
N ALA A 75 -10.78 -10.64 -3.65
CA ALA A 75 -11.74 -11.38 -2.83
C ALA A 75 -11.92 -12.82 -3.35
N ILE A 76 -12.01 -13.00 -4.67
CA ILE A 76 -12.14 -14.31 -5.32
C ILE A 76 -10.85 -15.14 -5.18
N THR A 77 -9.71 -14.53 -5.49
CA THR A 77 -8.42 -15.24 -5.48
C THR A 77 -7.77 -15.36 -4.09
N ARG A 78 -8.34 -14.68 -3.08
CA ARG A 78 -7.86 -14.55 -1.69
C ARG A 78 -6.40 -14.10 -1.58
N VAL A 79 -5.86 -13.43 -2.59
CA VAL A 79 -4.47 -12.96 -2.60
C VAL A 79 -4.29 -11.66 -1.82
N ASP A 80 -3.08 -11.34 -1.37
CA ASP A 80 -2.81 -10.04 -0.74
C ASP A 80 -2.84 -8.89 -1.75
N PHE A 81 -3.83 -7.99 -1.65
CA PHE A 81 -3.92 -6.77 -2.48
C PHE A 81 -2.60 -5.97 -2.44
N CYS A 82 -2.09 -5.69 -1.23
CA CYS A 82 -0.86 -4.94 -1.04
C CYS A 82 0.38 -5.62 -1.66
N GLY A 83 0.38 -6.95 -1.80
CA GLY A 83 1.52 -7.69 -2.31
C GLY A 83 1.51 -7.97 -3.81
N LYS A 84 0.32 -8.05 -4.42
CA LYS A 84 0.17 -8.46 -5.83
C LYS A 84 -0.42 -7.39 -6.74
N VAL A 85 -1.03 -6.36 -6.18
CA VAL A 85 -1.80 -5.38 -6.95
C VAL A 85 -1.38 -3.94 -6.65
N CYS A 86 -1.12 -3.61 -5.38
CA CYS A 86 -0.78 -2.24 -4.99
C CYS A 86 0.54 -1.76 -5.64
N PRO A 87 0.55 -0.61 -6.33
CA PRO A 87 1.74 -0.13 -7.04
C PRO A 87 2.81 0.37 -6.06
N LEU A 88 2.41 1.01 -4.96
CA LEU A 88 3.32 1.38 -3.86
C LEU A 88 3.91 0.14 -3.15
N GLY A 89 3.13 -0.93 -3.01
CA GLY A 89 3.61 -2.21 -2.49
C GLY A 89 4.64 -2.85 -3.42
N THR A 90 4.39 -2.82 -4.73
CA THR A 90 5.33 -3.29 -5.76
C THR A 90 6.62 -2.48 -5.75
N LEU A 91 6.53 -1.15 -5.64
CA LEU A 91 7.69 -0.26 -5.53
C LEU A 91 8.56 -0.66 -4.33
N ASN A 92 7.92 -0.89 -3.18
CA ASN A 92 8.63 -1.24 -1.96
C ASN A 92 9.25 -2.65 -2.02
N ASP A 93 8.56 -3.62 -2.61
CA ASP A 93 9.11 -4.95 -2.89
C ASP A 93 10.33 -4.88 -3.82
N LEU A 94 10.31 -3.98 -4.81
CA LEU A 94 11.43 -3.77 -5.73
C LEU A 94 12.65 -3.22 -5.00
N PHE A 95 12.47 -2.18 -4.18
CA PHE A 95 13.56 -1.62 -3.38
C PHE A 95 14.13 -2.61 -2.38
N TYR A 96 13.27 -3.38 -1.69
CA TYR A 96 13.73 -4.42 -0.78
C TYR A 96 14.53 -5.53 -1.49
N LYS A 97 14.11 -5.94 -2.70
CA LYS A 97 14.88 -6.89 -3.53
C LYS A 97 16.24 -6.34 -3.92
N VAL A 98 16.33 -5.06 -4.30
CA VAL A 98 17.60 -4.38 -4.59
C VAL A 98 18.50 -4.38 -3.34
N LYS A 99 17.96 -4.02 -2.18
CA LYS A 99 18.70 -4.07 -0.90
C LYS A 99 19.20 -5.46 -0.57
N MET A 100 18.39 -6.50 -0.74
CA MET A 100 18.80 -7.88 -0.47
C MET A 100 19.87 -8.38 -1.45
N LYS A 101 19.91 -7.85 -2.68
CA LYS A 101 21.00 -8.12 -3.63
C LYS A 101 22.33 -7.52 -3.17
N ILE A 102 22.29 -6.35 -2.53
CA ILE A 102 23.46 -5.62 -2.02
C ILE A 102 23.91 -6.14 -0.65
N SER A 103 23.01 -6.14 0.34
CA SER A 103 23.34 -6.35 1.75
C SER A 103 23.20 -7.81 2.21
N LYS A 104 22.46 -8.65 1.45
CA LYS A 104 22.17 -10.09 1.68
C LYS A 104 21.63 -10.51 3.06
N LYS A 105 21.68 -9.65 4.08
CA LYS A 105 21.19 -9.89 5.44
C LYS A 105 19.85 -9.19 5.66
N PRO A 106 18.78 -9.89 6.08
CA PRO A 106 17.54 -9.24 6.49
C PRO A 106 17.77 -8.48 7.80
N LEU A 107 17.16 -7.30 7.94
CA LEU A 107 17.21 -6.57 9.22
C LEU A 107 16.32 -7.32 10.23
N LYS A 108 16.90 -7.78 11.34
CA LYS A 108 16.12 -8.33 12.46
C LYS A 108 15.60 -7.16 13.28
N LEU A 109 14.27 -6.99 13.34
CA LEU A 109 13.64 -6.00 14.21
C LEU A 109 13.54 -6.55 15.63
N SER A 110 14.05 -5.78 16.61
CA SER A 110 13.80 -6.01 18.03
C SER A 110 12.31 -5.89 18.36
N LEU A 111 11.89 -6.44 19.50
CA LEU A 111 10.50 -6.37 19.96
C LEU A 111 10.07 -4.91 20.16
N GLU A 112 10.92 -4.08 20.75
CA GLU A 112 10.68 -2.66 21.01
C GLU A 112 10.33 -1.90 19.72
N MET A 113 11.13 -2.08 18.66
CA MET A 113 10.87 -1.43 17.37
C MET A 113 9.55 -1.88 16.75
N LYS A 114 9.17 -3.15 16.91
CA LYS A 114 7.86 -3.64 16.44
C LYS A 114 6.72 -2.94 17.17
N VAL A 115 6.83 -2.79 18.49
CA VAL A 115 5.83 -2.09 19.32
C VAL A 115 5.70 -0.62 18.88
N ILE A 116 6.82 0.07 18.66
CA ILE A 116 6.84 1.46 18.18
C ILE A 116 6.14 1.57 16.81
N PHE A 117 6.46 0.69 15.86
CA PHE A 117 5.82 0.72 14.54
C PHE A 117 4.34 0.34 14.58
N ASP A 118 3.94 -0.56 15.47
CA ASP A 118 2.53 -0.88 15.68
C ASP A 118 1.77 0.27 16.34
N LEU A 119 2.37 0.98 17.29
CA LEU A 119 1.81 2.20 17.87
C LEU A 119 1.64 3.27 16.78
N LEU A 120 2.69 3.54 16.00
CA LEU A 120 2.64 4.47 14.88
C LEU A 120 1.52 4.12 13.89
N LYS A 121 1.37 2.84 13.56
CA LYS A 121 0.30 2.34 12.69
C LYS A 121 -1.09 2.66 13.23
N TRP A 122 -1.32 2.41 14.52
CA TRP A 122 -2.61 2.71 15.14
C TRP A 122 -2.87 4.21 15.25
N THR A 123 -1.84 5.01 15.54
CA THR A 123 -1.93 6.48 15.56
C THR A 123 -2.30 7.03 14.18
N VAL A 124 -1.60 6.62 13.12
CA VAL A 124 -1.90 7.07 11.74
C VAL A 124 -3.29 6.60 11.32
N PHE A 125 -3.66 5.37 11.65
CA PHE A 125 -4.98 4.83 11.33
C PHE A 125 -6.10 5.60 12.02
N LEU A 126 -5.99 5.85 13.33
CA LEU A 126 -6.99 6.59 14.10
C LEU A 126 -7.11 8.04 13.59
N PHE A 127 -5.99 8.70 13.36
CA PHE A 127 -5.95 10.06 12.82
C PHE A 127 -6.69 10.18 11.50
N VAL A 128 -6.48 9.22 10.60
CA VAL A 128 -7.17 9.16 9.32
C VAL A 128 -8.68 8.96 9.49
N ILE A 129 -9.10 8.05 10.38
CA ILE A 129 -10.53 7.81 10.64
C ILE A 129 -11.21 9.07 11.19
N VAL A 130 -10.57 9.76 12.14
CA VAL A 130 -11.08 11.04 12.67
C VAL A 130 -11.18 12.10 11.57
N ALA A 131 -10.16 12.22 10.72
CA ALA A 131 -10.17 13.16 9.60
C ALA A 131 -11.27 12.85 8.56
N LEU A 132 -11.62 11.58 8.38
CA LEU A 132 -12.73 11.15 7.52
C LEU A 132 -14.09 11.49 8.14
N ILE A 133 -14.27 11.25 9.44
CA ILE A 133 -15.52 11.55 10.17
C ILE A 133 -15.80 13.06 10.17
N ASN A 134 -14.75 13.88 10.31
CA ASN A 134 -14.85 15.34 10.28
C ASN A 134 -15.13 15.93 8.88
N GLY A 135 -15.29 15.10 7.84
CA GLY A 135 -15.71 15.52 6.50
C GLY A 135 -14.65 16.25 5.66
N ASN A 136 -13.57 16.74 6.26
CA ASN A 136 -12.48 17.45 5.58
C ASN A 136 -11.10 16.79 5.83
N PRO A 137 -10.75 15.73 5.08
CA PRO A 137 -9.44 15.09 5.20
C PRO A 137 -8.31 15.88 4.50
N ARG A 138 -8.60 17.08 3.98
CA ARG A 138 -7.64 17.94 3.25
C ARG A 138 -6.78 18.70 4.27
N PHE A 139 -5.46 18.66 4.10
CA PHE A 139 -4.52 19.34 5.00
C PHE A 139 -3.93 20.62 4.41
N TYR A 140 -4.05 20.83 3.11
CA TYR A 140 -3.61 22.05 2.45
C TYR A 140 -4.43 22.30 1.18
N ILE A 141 -4.41 23.56 0.72
CA ILE A 141 -5.14 24.00 -0.47
C ILE A 141 -4.44 23.43 -1.71
N PRO A 142 -5.12 22.62 -2.54
CA PRO A 142 -4.50 22.07 -3.74
C PRO A 142 -4.23 23.20 -4.74
N ILE A 143 -2.97 23.31 -5.18
CA ILE A 143 -2.55 24.39 -6.06
C ILE A 143 -2.56 23.92 -7.51
N HIS A 144 -3.23 24.69 -8.36
CA HIS A 144 -3.44 24.41 -9.77
C HIS A 144 -2.71 25.45 -10.60
N ALA A 145 -1.52 25.11 -11.10
CA ALA A 145 -0.81 25.95 -12.05
C ALA A 145 -0.08 25.09 -13.08
N GLY A 146 -0.35 25.34 -14.36
CA GLY A 146 0.48 24.92 -15.49
C GLY A 146 0.70 23.41 -15.64
N GLY A 147 1.87 23.06 -16.19
CA GLY A 147 2.28 21.68 -16.45
C GLY A 147 2.62 20.91 -15.17
N LEU A 148 2.96 19.62 -15.33
CA LEU A 148 3.31 18.72 -14.22
C LEU A 148 4.42 19.29 -13.32
N LEU A 149 5.44 19.89 -13.92
CA LEU A 149 6.61 20.41 -13.21
C LEU A 149 6.30 21.70 -12.45
N ASP A 150 5.61 22.64 -13.10
CA ASP A 150 5.19 23.92 -12.49
C ASP A 150 4.32 23.69 -11.26
N SER A 151 3.40 22.72 -11.39
CA SER A 151 2.54 22.23 -10.33
C SER A 151 3.30 21.67 -9.13
N ILE A 152 4.40 20.94 -9.36
CA ILE A 152 5.24 20.38 -8.30
C ILE A 152 6.04 21.50 -7.61
N GLN A 153 6.65 22.39 -8.39
CA GLN A 153 7.42 23.51 -7.87
C GLN A 153 6.55 24.41 -6.99
N LEU A 154 5.34 24.71 -7.44
CA LEU A 154 4.41 25.54 -6.68
C LEU A 154 3.89 24.82 -5.42
N SER A 155 3.66 23.51 -5.49
CA SER A 155 3.31 22.71 -4.31
C SER A 155 4.42 22.69 -3.26
N LEU A 156 5.68 22.66 -3.70
CA LEU A 156 6.85 22.76 -2.82
C LEU A 156 6.95 24.15 -2.19
N MET A 157 6.75 25.22 -2.97
CA MET A 157 6.88 26.59 -2.49
C MET A 157 5.73 27.03 -1.56
N ALA A 158 4.50 26.62 -1.86
CA ALA A 158 3.29 27.11 -1.18
C ALA A 158 2.55 26.05 -0.36
N GLY A 159 3.06 24.81 -0.28
CA GLY A 159 2.42 23.72 0.47
C GLY A 159 2.43 23.87 2.00
N GLY A 160 3.30 24.73 2.54
CA GLY A 160 3.41 24.99 3.97
C GLY A 160 3.83 23.77 4.81
N LYS A 161 3.76 23.88 6.14
CA LYS A 161 4.28 22.85 7.08
C LYS A 161 3.61 21.49 6.92
N ALA A 162 2.30 21.46 6.66
CA ALA A 162 1.53 20.23 6.53
C ALA A 162 1.91 19.42 5.27
N TYR A 163 2.21 20.10 4.15
CA TYR A 163 2.72 19.46 2.94
C TYR A 163 4.04 18.74 3.20
N TYR A 164 5.00 19.44 3.81
CA TYR A 164 6.32 18.87 4.10
C TYR A 164 6.24 17.71 5.09
N ALA A 165 5.42 17.82 6.15
CA ALA A 165 5.21 16.73 7.10
C ALA A 165 4.71 15.45 6.41
N ARG A 166 3.74 15.60 5.51
CA ARG A 166 3.23 14.49 4.69
C ARG A 166 4.29 13.93 3.75
N LEU A 167 5.04 14.79 3.05
CA LEU A 167 6.09 14.37 2.13
C LEU A 167 7.18 13.59 2.86
N MET A 168 7.61 14.07 4.03
CA MET A 168 8.56 13.37 4.89
C MET A 168 8.02 12.02 5.36
N LEU A 169 6.74 11.94 5.72
CA LEU A 169 6.11 10.67 6.11
C LEU A 169 6.12 9.66 4.96
N ILE A 170 5.79 10.08 3.74
CA ILE A 170 5.79 9.20 2.55
C ILE A 170 7.21 8.76 2.19
N LEU A 171 8.13 9.71 2.04
CA LEU A 171 9.51 9.42 1.68
C LEU A 171 10.21 8.60 2.76
N GLY A 172 9.98 8.92 4.03
CA GLY A 172 10.48 8.17 5.19
C GLY A 172 9.94 6.75 5.25
N ALA A 173 8.66 6.55 4.93
CA ALA A 173 8.08 5.22 4.91
C ALA A 173 8.53 4.38 3.70
N ILE A 174 8.82 5.02 2.56
CA ILE A 174 9.43 4.36 1.39
C ILE A 174 10.88 3.99 1.69
N SER A 175 11.65 4.90 2.31
CA SER A 175 13.05 4.64 2.67
C SER A 175 13.18 3.54 3.73
N LEU A 176 12.34 3.55 4.77
CA LEU A 176 12.22 2.44 5.72
C LEU A 176 11.78 1.14 5.04
N GLY A 177 11.00 1.25 3.97
CA GLY A 177 10.61 0.15 3.11
C GLY A 177 11.77 -0.60 2.43
N ILE A 178 12.88 0.11 2.17
CA ILE A 178 14.12 -0.49 1.64
C ILE A 178 14.70 -1.50 2.64
N ILE A 179 14.55 -1.22 3.94
CA ILE A 179 15.12 -2.00 5.05
C ILE A 179 14.11 -3.06 5.52
N ILE A 180 12.84 -2.67 5.65
CA ILE A 180 11.74 -3.49 6.15
C ILE A 180 10.76 -3.76 5.00
N PRO A 181 10.54 -5.02 4.62
CA PRO A 181 9.70 -5.33 3.47
C PRO A 181 8.28 -4.79 3.69
N ARG A 182 7.78 -4.04 2.70
CA ARG A 182 6.41 -3.50 2.66
C ARG A 182 6.06 -2.59 3.85
N PHE A 183 7.03 -1.85 4.40
CA PHE A 183 6.81 -0.91 5.52
C PHE A 183 5.58 -0.01 5.33
N TRP A 184 5.46 0.67 4.17
CA TRP A 184 4.30 1.51 3.82
C TRP A 184 2.96 0.78 4.00
N CYS A 185 2.79 -0.38 3.38
CA CYS A 185 1.54 -1.13 3.43
C CYS A 185 1.26 -1.73 4.81
N ARG A 186 2.29 -2.02 5.62
CA ARG A 186 2.13 -2.66 6.93
C ARG A 186 1.81 -1.67 8.04
N TYR A 187 2.45 -0.49 8.04
CA TYR A 187 2.40 0.44 9.17
C TYR A 187 1.83 1.82 8.85
N VAL A 188 1.78 2.24 7.59
CA VAL A 188 1.40 3.62 7.25
C VAL A 188 0.07 3.68 6.49
N CYS A 189 -0.17 2.71 5.61
CA CYS A 189 -1.36 2.68 4.77
C CYS A 189 -2.59 2.17 5.54
N PRO A 190 -3.65 2.99 5.70
CA PRO A 190 -4.88 2.59 6.40
C PRO A 190 -5.61 1.44 5.69
N TYR A 191 -5.58 1.36 4.36
CA TYR A 191 -6.10 0.20 3.62
C TYR A 191 -5.37 -1.10 4.00
N GLY A 192 -4.06 -1.04 4.25
CA GLY A 192 -3.31 -2.19 4.70
C GLY A 192 -3.71 -2.63 6.10
N THR A 193 -4.00 -1.67 6.98
CA THR A 193 -4.50 -1.93 8.34
C THR A 193 -5.90 -2.55 8.31
N THR A 194 -6.83 -2.03 7.50
CA THR A 194 -8.18 -2.60 7.39
C THR A 194 -8.14 -4.04 6.87
N ILE A 195 -7.37 -4.33 5.82
CA ILE A 195 -7.23 -5.69 5.28
C ILE A 195 -6.64 -6.65 6.32
N GLN A 196 -5.64 -6.22 7.10
CA GLN A 196 -5.08 -7.03 8.19
C GLN A 196 -6.12 -7.33 9.28
N LEU A 197 -6.95 -6.35 9.64
CA LEU A 197 -8.02 -6.52 10.62
C LEU A 197 -9.10 -7.47 10.11
N THR A 198 -9.55 -7.31 8.87
CA THR A 198 -10.54 -8.22 8.25
C THR A 198 -10.03 -9.65 8.23
N LYS A 199 -8.76 -9.88 7.87
CA LYS A 199 -8.15 -11.22 7.88
C LYS A 199 -8.07 -11.80 9.30
N LYS A 200 -7.70 -11.00 10.30
CA LYS A 200 -7.65 -11.44 11.71
C LYS A 200 -9.06 -11.76 12.24
N GLY A 201 -10.06 -10.98 11.86
CA GLY A 201 -11.47 -11.22 12.17
C GLY A 201 -11.96 -12.55 11.57
N ILE A 202 -11.75 -12.78 10.28
CA ILE A 202 -12.13 -14.04 9.61
C ILE A 202 -11.43 -15.25 10.25
N LYS A 203 -10.14 -15.13 10.60
CA LYS A 203 -9.41 -16.20 11.30
C LYS A 203 -10.00 -16.49 12.69
N LYS A 204 -10.36 -15.46 13.46
CA LYS A 204 -11.02 -15.63 14.75
C LYS A 204 -12.38 -16.32 14.61
N VAL A 205 -13.21 -15.91 13.65
CA VAL A 205 -14.51 -16.54 13.38
C VAL A 205 -14.34 -18.03 13.02
N LYS A 206 -13.30 -18.37 12.25
CA LYS A 206 -12.95 -19.77 11.96
C LYS A 206 -12.41 -20.53 13.18
N ALA A 207 -11.67 -19.87 14.06
CA ALA A 207 -11.18 -20.48 15.31
C ALA A 207 -12.34 -20.81 16.26
N HIS A 208 -13.39 -19.98 16.30
CA HIS A 208 -14.61 -20.26 17.08
C HIS A 208 -15.51 -21.35 16.47
N THR A 209 -15.34 -21.70 15.20
CA THR A 209 -16.04 -22.81 14.53
C THR A 209 -15.17 -24.08 14.40
N CYS A 210 -13.93 -24.05 14.88
CA CYS A 210 -13.04 -25.22 14.91
C CYS A 210 -12.98 -25.80 16.32
N THR A 211 -13.85 -26.76 16.63
CA THR A 211 -13.79 -27.57 17.86
C THR A 211 -12.69 -28.65 17.83
N ASN A 212 -11.85 -28.77 16.79
CA ASN A 212 -10.83 -29.82 16.77
C ASN A 212 -9.65 -29.62 15.77
N CYS A 213 -8.76 -28.64 15.98
CA CYS A 213 -7.56 -28.50 15.12
C CYS A 213 -6.29 -28.15 15.90
N GLY A 214 -5.70 -29.15 16.54
CA GLY A 214 -4.25 -29.23 16.71
C GLY A 214 -3.60 -29.78 15.43
N LYS A 215 -2.40 -29.28 15.11
CA LYS A 215 -1.50 -29.64 13.98
C LYS A 215 -1.78 -28.93 12.65
N HIS A 216 -1.13 -27.79 12.44
CA HIS A 216 -0.23 -27.52 11.30
C HIS A 216 0.27 -26.07 11.34
N ASP A 217 1.28 -25.82 12.16
CA ASP A 217 2.16 -24.66 12.00
C ASP A 217 3.51 -25.16 11.48
N SER A 218 3.77 -24.87 10.22
CA SER A 218 4.93 -25.27 9.43
C SER A 218 6.12 -24.32 9.65
N ASN A 219 7.31 -24.92 9.81
CA ASN A 219 8.61 -24.42 9.37
C ASN A 219 8.56 -23.63 8.06
#